data_AF-A0A9E1YA55-F1
#
_entry.id   AF-A0A9E1YA55-F1
#
_cell.length_a   1.000
_cell.length_b   1.000
_cell.length_c   1.000
_cell.angle_alpha   90.00
_cell.angle_beta   90.00
_cell.angle_gamma   90.00
#
_symmetry.space_group_name_H-M   'P 1'
#
loop_
_entity.id
_entity.type
_entity.pdbx_description
1 polymer ?
#
loop_
_entity_poly.entity_id
_entity_poly.type
_entity_poly.pdbx_seq_one_letter_code
_entity_poly.pdbx_strand_id
1 'polypeptide(L)'
;MKQIRLFCLLIVSGVCGACSIANAETPAAACAIADHDLQVSMPCVVFNGVHYKANLKRITHPRDIDGLYWTLGDNYEEVSSTVTTSPKQFVYFMDNFTLVNVAATNSQFAVIGETVATSRSTLTENGRVVGTQTEFNGTSQITWTKDLKSLFNSSPPLLKTIQNRKAFALQILVASGITVDAKNTPSGGFPIADNGLTLAGGYVLYTQDIEGPVDIPEDTAAAITAVMWASRVILGSNMNIIPVPASALIKVDASKWDLKTVMKGNSNDKYLTYLYHEFRLNDQNQASLIANQIDLFSFLHLAKADDHPLIDGVLLQQYSIHGTDFVNCDAPPGALSADTPAFYDQSLPYALMSAHDNPTQLFIGTNPDCDTLTKPWKSYYNGSMPFLAGVYWPGAVDNEFRPQNYLVPTQRK
;
A
#
# COMPACT_ATOMS: atom_id res chain seq x y z
N MET A 1 -19.69 -31.66 13.72
CA MET A 1 -18.71 -30.99 14.61
C MET A 1 -17.47 -31.88 14.68
N LYS A 2 -16.40 -31.56 13.93
CA LYS A 2 -15.16 -32.35 13.94
C LYS A 2 -14.29 -31.86 15.09
N GLN A 3 -14.25 -32.60 16.20
CA GLN A 3 -13.30 -32.38 17.29
C GLN A 3 -11.89 -32.78 16.80
N ILE A 4 -11.00 -31.80 16.67
CA ILE A 4 -9.56 -32.06 16.55
C ILE A 4 -9.05 -32.26 17.99
N ARG A 5 -8.76 -33.52 18.35
CA ARG A 5 -8.11 -33.84 19.63
C ARG A 5 -6.61 -33.58 19.49
N LEU A 6 -6.15 -32.41 19.92
CA LEU A 6 -4.72 -32.11 20.03
C LEU A 6 -4.20 -32.76 21.33
N PHE A 7 -3.43 -33.83 21.19
CA PHE A 7 -2.74 -34.48 22.31
C PHE A 7 -1.49 -33.64 22.66
N CYS A 8 -1.55 -32.86 23.74
CA CYS A 8 -0.38 -32.19 24.28
C CYS A 8 0.52 -33.20 25.00
N LEU A 9 1.57 -33.68 24.33
CA LEU A 9 2.68 -34.35 24.99
C LEU A 9 3.74 -33.30 25.33
N LEU A 10 3.83 -32.94 26.60
CA LEU A 10 4.88 -32.07 27.15
C LEU A 10 6.15 -32.93 27.34
N ILE A 11 7.24 -32.61 26.65
CA ILE A 11 8.57 -33.15 26.98
C ILE A 11 9.49 -31.97 27.30
N VAL A 12 9.63 -31.70 28.59
CA VAL A 12 10.87 -31.17 29.16
C VAL A 12 11.54 -32.34 29.88
N SER A 13 12.41 -33.06 29.16
CA SER A 13 13.55 -33.87 29.64
C SER A 13 13.88 -34.99 28.65
N GLY A 14 15.18 -35.26 28.47
CA GLY A 14 15.72 -36.05 27.37
C GLY A 14 15.43 -37.55 27.35
N VAL A 15 15.75 -38.12 26.19
CA VAL A 15 15.97 -39.54 25.84
C VAL A 15 14.72 -40.44 25.76
N CYS A 16 14.52 -40.96 24.53
CA CYS A 16 13.71 -42.10 24.08
C CYS A 16 12.19 -41.92 23.87
N GLY A 17 11.73 -42.30 22.65
CA GLY A 17 10.46 -43.03 22.49
C GLY A 17 9.40 -42.46 21.55
N ALA A 18 9.72 -42.31 20.26
CA ALA A 18 8.86 -42.40 19.08
C ALA A 18 7.35 -42.07 19.20
N CYS A 19 6.97 -40.87 18.74
CA CYS A 19 5.81 -40.62 17.88
C CYS A 19 5.96 -39.21 17.27
N SER A 20 6.63 -39.11 16.13
CA SER A 20 6.87 -37.84 15.43
C SER A 20 5.64 -37.47 14.59
N ILE A 21 5.08 -36.28 14.81
CA ILE A 21 4.24 -35.64 13.80
C ILE A 21 5.21 -35.11 12.74
N ALA A 22 5.20 -35.72 11.55
CA ALA A 22 6.03 -35.27 10.45
C ALA A 22 5.67 -33.80 10.09
N ASN A 23 6.70 -32.96 9.92
CA ASN A 23 6.68 -31.58 9.40
C ASN A 23 6.41 -30.40 10.35
N ALA A 24 6.60 -30.57 11.67
CA ALA A 24 6.68 -29.41 12.57
C ALA A 24 8.13 -28.93 12.71
N GLU A 25 8.49 -27.81 12.08
CA GLU A 25 9.75 -27.12 12.35
C GLU A 25 9.57 -26.18 13.55
N THR A 26 10.28 -26.45 14.64
CA THR A 26 10.39 -25.52 15.78
C THR A 26 11.75 -24.83 15.73
N PRO A 27 11.85 -23.49 15.85
CA PRO A 27 13.13 -22.83 15.97
C PRO A 27 13.88 -23.37 17.21
N ALA A 28 15.14 -23.75 17.01
CA ALA A 28 15.99 -24.24 18.08
C ALA A 28 16.19 -23.13 19.13
N ALA A 29 15.80 -23.43 20.38
CA ALA A 29 16.03 -22.63 21.59
C ALA A 29 15.16 -21.37 21.81
N ALA A 30 13.83 -21.50 21.81
CA ALA A 30 12.94 -20.51 22.41
C ALA A 30 12.44 -20.98 23.79
N CYS A 31 12.88 -20.33 24.88
CA CYS A 31 12.23 -20.49 26.18
C CYS A 31 10.87 -19.77 26.15
N ALA A 32 9.81 -20.42 26.62
CA ALA A 32 8.53 -19.74 26.80
C ALA A 32 8.62 -18.78 28.00
N ILE A 33 8.10 -17.56 27.84
CA ILE A 33 8.08 -16.55 28.90
C ILE A 33 6.69 -16.54 29.53
N ALA A 34 6.64 -16.70 30.85
CA ALA A 34 5.42 -16.53 31.64
C ALA A 34 5.27 -15.06 32.04
N ASP A 35 4.07 -14.52 31.97
CA ASP A 35 3.79 -13.17 32.46
C ASP A 35 3.59 -13.13 34.00
N HIS A 36 3.23 -11.96 34.51
CA HIS A 36 3.00 -11.74 35.95
C HIS A 36 1.84 -12.57 36.52
N ASP A 37 0.90 -13.03 35.68
CA ASP A 37 -0.21 -13.91 36.05
C ASP A 37 0.11 -15.39 35.79
N LEU A 38 1.36 -15.69 35.45
CA LEU A 38 1.86 -17.00 35.03
C LEU A 38 1.12 -17.53 33.78
N GLN A 39 0.54 -16.67 32.94
CA GLN A 39 0.08 -17.07 31.62
C GLN A 39 1.31 -17.34 30.75
N VAL A 40 1.31 -18.44 30.01
CA VAL A 40 2.43 -18.79 29.13
C VAL A 40 1.99 -18.59 27.69
N SER A 41 2.64 -17.66 26.99
CA SER A 41 2.56 -17.57 25.53
C SER A 41 3.59 -18.52 24.93
N MET A 42 3.12 -19.56 24.23
CA MET A 42 4.03 -20.45 23.51
C MET A 42 4.55 -19.78 22.24
N PRO A 43 5.79 -20.09 21.80
CA PRO A 43 6.28 -19.72 20.48
C PRO A 43 5.32 -20.22 19.40
N CYS A 44 5.17 -19.46 18.31
CA CYS A 44 4.29 -19.83 17.21
C CYS A 44 4.68 -21.19 16.61
N VAL A 45 3.70 -22.05 16.40
CA VAL A 45 3.88 -23.33 15.68
C VAL A 45 3.28 -23.19 14.29
N VAL A 46 3.99 -23.68 13.27
CA VAL A 46 3.51 -23.69 11.88
C VAL A 46 2.90 -25.06 11.58
N PHE A 47 1.67 -25.07 11.07
CA PHE A 47 1.02 -26.28 10.56
C PHE A 47 0.25 -25.94 9.28
N ASN A 48 0.58 -26.61 8.16
CA ASN A 48 0.01 -26.33 6.84
C ASN A 48 0.06 -24.84 6.43
N GLY A 49 1.16 -24.15 6.75
CA GLY A 49 1.36 -22.73 6.37
C GLY A 49 0.59 -21.73 7.22
N VAL A 50 -0.20 -22.17 8.20
CA VAL A 50 -0.88 -21.30 9.15
C VAL A 50 -0.05 -21.24 10.44
N HIS A 51 0.18 -20.03 10.94
CA HIS A 51 0.85 -19.83 12.22
C HIS A 51 -0.20 -19.85 13.34
N TYR A 52 0.00 -20.77 14.27
CA TYR A 52 -0.85 -20.90 15.44
C TYR A 52 -0.09 -20.37 16.65
N LYS A 53 -0.70 -19.40 17.34
CA LYS A 53 -0.28 -19.00 18.68
C LYS A 53 -1.24 -19.60 19.69
N ALA A 54 -0.70 -20.35 20.64
CA ALA A 54 -1.47 -20.92 21.75
C ALA A 54 -1.11 -20.19 23.04
N ASN A 55 -2.13 -19.70 23.73
CA ASN A 55 -2.01 -19.15 25.07
C ASN A 55 -2.38 -20.22 26.08
N LEU A 56 -1.54 -20.42 27.09
CA LEU A 56 -1.80 -21.35 28.18
C LEU A 56 -2.29 -20.58 29.40
N LYS A 57 -3.47 -20.94 29.88
CA LYS A 57 -4.12 -20.36 31.05
C LYS A 57 -3.79 -21.16 32.29
N ARG A 58 -3.25 -20.51 33.32
CA ARG A 58 -2.98 -21.16 34.60
C ARG A 58 -4.29 -21.66 35.23
N ILE A 59 -4.25 -22.86 35.79
CA ILE A 59 -5.34 -23.44 36.58
C ILE A 59 -4.82 -23.86 37.96
N THR A 60 -5.68 -23.82 38.97
CA THR A 60 -5.37 -24.30 40.32
C THR A 60 -5.86 -25.72 40.49
N HIS A 61 -5.00 -26.64 40.93
CA HIS A 61 -5.42 -28.02 41.19
C HIS A 61 -5.83 -28.20 42.67
N PRO A 62 -6.99 -28.80 42.99
CA PRO A 62 -7.49 -28.87 44.37
C PRO A 62 -6.61 -29.65 45.35
N ARG A 63 -5.76 -30.54 44.83
CA ARG A 63 -4.85 -31.38 45.64
C ARG A 63 -3.42 -30.85 45.71
N ASP A 64 -3.14 -29.78 44.99
CA ASP A 64 -1.81 -29.20 44.88
C ASP A 64 -1.97 -27.73 44.51
N ILE A 65 -2.23 -26.91 45.53
CA ILE A 65 -2.57 -25.49 45.35
C ILE A 65 -1.37 -24.65 44.89
N ASP A 66 -0.17 -25.15 45.16
CA ASP A 66 1.10 -24.51 44.80
C ASP A 66 1.65 -24.98 43.45
N GLY A 67 1.06 -26.03 42.88
CA GLY A 67 1.48 -26.56 41.59
C GLY A 67 1.20 -25.61 40.43
N LEU A 68 2.11 -25.62 39.46
CA LEU A 68 2.01 -24.83 38.24
C LEU A 68 1.35 -25.70 37.15
N TYR A 69 0.04 -25.53 36.99
CA TYR A 69 -0.75 -26.23 35.98
C TYR A 69 -1.34 -25.24 34.98
N TRP A 70 -1.46 -25.66 33.72
CA TRP A 70 -2.06 -24.85 32.67
C TRP A 70 -3.04 -25.65 31.81
N THR A 71 -4.03 -24.96 31.25
CA THR A 71 -4.93 -25.45 30.20
C THR A 71 -4.77 -24.59 28.94
N LEU A 72 -5.20 -25.07 27.77
CA LEU A 72 -5.35 -24.23 26.59
C LEU A 72 -6.37 -23.12 26.88
N GLY A 73 -6.01 -21.87 26.60
CA GLY A 73 -6.90 -20.71 26.70
C GLY A 73 -7.96 -20.71 25.59
N ASP A 74 -8.99 -19.89 25.77
CA ASP A 74 -10.20 -19.89 24.93
C ASP A 74 -9.98 -19.29 23.52
N ASN A 75 -8.83 -18.67 23.26
CA ASN A 75 -8.52 -17.97 22.01
C ASN A 75 -7.28 -18.58 21.34
N TYR A 76 -7.45 -19.14 20.15
CA TYR A 76 -6.37 -19.24 19.17
C TYR A 76 -6.49 -18.04 18.24
N GLU A 77 -5.40 -17.28 18.09
CA GLU A 77 -5.33 -16.26 17.06
C GLU A 77 -4.68 -16.90 15.83
N GLU A 78 -5.39 -16.87 14.71
CA GLU A 78 -4.77 -17.06 13.41
C GLU A 78 -3.90 -15.84 13.18
N VAL A 79 -2.60 -15.99 13.44
CA VAL A 79 -1.64 -14.94 13.12
C VAL A 79 -1.42 -15.08 11.63
N SER A 80 -2.08 -14.21 10.85
CA SER A 80 -1.79 -14.09 9.42
C SER A 80 -0.29 -13.90 9.29
N SER A 81 0.38 -14.92 8.72
CA SER A 81 1.81 -14.88 8.51
C SER A 81 2.10 -13.70 7.60
N THR A 82 2.86 -12.72 8.07
CA THR A 82 3.57 -11.83 7.18
C THR A 82 4.57 -12.70 6.42
N VAL A 83 4.18 -13.21 5.24
CA VAL A 83 5.16 -13.65 4.26
C VAL A 83 6.03 -12.42 4.02
N THR A 84 7.24 -12.42 4.56
CA THR A 84 8.20 -11.34 4.34
C THR A 84 8.74 -11.50 2.93
N THR A 85 7.95 -11.05 1.96
CA THR A 85 8.38 -10.99 0.57
C THR A 85 9.43 -9.90 0.45
N SER A 86 10.65 -10.25 0.05
CA SER A 86 11.63 -9.22 -0.34
C SER A 86 11.02 -8.35 -1.44
N PRO A 87 11.23 -7.02 -1.41
CA PRO A 87 10.67 -6.14 -2.41
C PRO A 87 11.18 -6.55 -3.80
N LYS A 88 10.30 -6.48 -4.81
CA LYS A 88 10.73 -6.67 -6.19
C LYS A 88 11.65 -5.52 -6.57
N GLN A 89 12.66 -5.75 -7.42
CA GLN A 89 13.53 -4.65 -7.82
C GLN A 89 12.78 -3.61 -8.67
N PHE A 90 11.87 -4.08 -9.53
CA PHE A 90 11.15 -3.24 -10.48
C PHE A 90 9.65 -3.54 -10.49
N VAL A 91 8.88 -2.52 -10.86
CA VAL A 91 7.48 -2.62 -11.26
C VAL A 91 7.29 -2.06 -12.67
N TYR A 92 6.48 -2.72 -13.49
CA TYR A 92 5.96 -2.14 -14.72
C TYR A 92 4.59 -1.54 -14.47
N PHE A 93 4.42 -0.26 -14.77
CA PHE A 93 3.12 0.37 -14.85
C PHE A 93 2.67 0.36 -16.30
N MET A 94 1.58 -0.33 -16.61
CA MET A 94 1.17 -0.66 -17.97
C MET A 94 -0.25 -0.17 -18.25
N ASP A 95 -0.41 0.66 -19.27
CA ASP A 95 -1.75 1.06 -19.74
C ASP A 95 -2.43 -0.10 -20.48
N ASN A 96 -1.68 -0.78 -21.35
CA ASN A 96 -2.17 -1.96 -22.05
C ASN A 96 -1.94 -3.24 -21.23
N PHE A 97 -2.70 -3.39 -20.14
CA PHE A 97 -2.60 -4.56 -19.27
C PHE A 97 -3.43 -5.74 -19.80
N THR A 98 -2.77 -6.68 -20.49
CA THR A 98 -3.36 -7.95 -20.92
C THR A 98 -2.57 -9.13 -20.38
N LEU A 99 -3.19 -10.30 -20.22
CA LEU A 99 -2.48 -11.51 -19.79
C LEU A 99 -1.28 -11.85 -20.70
N VAL A 100 -1.40 -11.57 -22.00
CA VAL A 100 -0.32 -11.75 -22.98
C VAL A 100 0.83 -10.80 -22.70
N ASN A 101 0.55 -9.50 -22.51
CA ASN A 101 1.59 -8.50 -22.23
C ASN A 101 2.26 -8.75 -20.86
N VAL A 102 1.49 -9.16 -19.86
CA VAL A 102 2.02 -9.49 -18.53
C VAL A 102 2.87 -10.76 -18.57
N ALA A 103 2.51 -11.76 -19.38
CA ALA A 103 3.32 -12.98 -19.54
C ALA A 103 4.70 -12.70 -20.17
N ALA A 104 4.83 -11.64 -20.97
CA ALA A 104 6.13 -11.19 -21.50
C ALA A 104 7.04 -10.60 -20.41
N THR A 105 6.47 -10.10 -19.30
CA THR A 105 7.25 -9.59 -18.17
C THR A 105 7.74 -10.75 -17.29
N ASN A 106 9.02 -10.71 -16.88
CA ASN A 106 9.57 -11.69 -15.95
C ASN A 106 8.76 -11.71 -14.63
N SER A 107 8.42 -12.90 -14.13
CA SER A 107 7.62 -13.09 -12.90
C SER A 107 8.29 -12.56 -11.62
N GLN A 108 9.59 -12.29 -11.68
CA GLN A 108 10.32 -11.62 -10.61
C GLN A 108 10.00 -10.11 -10.49
N PHE A 109 9.29 -9.52 -11.45
CA PHE A 109 8.87 -8.12 -11.41
C PHE A 109 7.42 -7.97 -11.01
N ALA A 110 7.13 -6.88 -10.29
CA ALA A 110 5.76 -6.45 -10.04
C ALA A 110 5.16 -5.88 -11.34
N VAL A 111 3.84 -5.89 -11.45
CA VAL A 111 3.11 -5.27 -12.57
C VAL A 111 1.93 -4.50 -12.02
N ILE A 112 1.62 -3.36 -12.62
CA ILE A 112 0.48 -2.50 -12.32
C ILE A 112 -0.26 -2.24 -13.62
N GLY A 113 -1.58 -2.34 -13.60
CA GLY A 113 -2.45 -1.86 -14.67
C GLY A 113 -3.89 -2.24 -14.42
N GLU A 114 -4.78 -1.89 -15.34
CA GLU A 114 -6.20 -2.19 -15.21
C GLU A 114 -6.49 -3.65 -15.54
N THR A 115 -7.15 -4.36 -14.62
CA THR A 115 -7.50 -5.78 -14.83
C THR A 115 -8.68 -6.20 -13.95
N VAL A 116 -9.24 -7.37 -14.24
CA VAL A 116 -10.29 -8.02 -13.43
C VAL A 116 -9.72 -8.94 -12.36
N ALA A 117 -10.54 -9.29 -11.36
CA ALA A 117 -10.14 -10.09 -10.20
C ALA A 117 -9.62 -11.50 -10.57
N THR A 118 -10.21 -12.15 -11.56
CA THR A 118 -9.79 -13.50 -12.01
C THR A 118 -8.40 -13.49 -12.64
N SER A 119 -8.07 -12.46 -13.41
CA SER A 119 -6.72 -12.28 -13.95
C SER A 119 -5.69 -11.99 -12.85
N ARG A 120 -6.04 -11.16 -11.85
CA ARG A 120 -5.16 -10.88 -10.71
C ARG A 120 -4.84 -12.13 -9.91
N SER A 121 -5.85 -12.90 -9.52
CA SER A 121 -5.67 -14.15 -8.75
C SER A 121 -4.71 -15.12 -9.44
N THR A 122 -4.91 -15.35 -10.74
CA THR A 122 -4.01 -16.19 -11.56
C THR A 122 -2.57 -15.69 -11.53
N LEU A 123 -2.35 -14.38 -11.60
CA LEU A 123 -1.00 -13.79 -11.58
C LEU A 123 -0.36 -13.85 -10.19
N THR A 124 -1.13 -13.59 -9.12
CA THR A 124 -0.64 -13.62 -7.74
C THR A 124 -0.32 -15.04 -7.27
N GLU A 125 -1.07 -16.05 -7.72
CA GLU A 125 -0.77 -17.48 -7.45
C GLU A 125 0.64 -17.88 -7.92
N ASN A 126 1.18 -17.17 -8.92
CA ASN A 126 2.53 -17.38 -9.43
C ASN A 126 3.61 -16.55 -8.70
N GLY A 127 3.32 -16.03 -7.50
CA GLY A 127 4.30 -15.28 -6.69
C GLY A 127 4.54 -13.84 -7.14
N ARG A 128 3.67 -13.32 -8.02
CA ARG A 128 3.77 -11.96 -8.56
C ARG A 128 3.04 -10.95 -7.68
N VAL A 129 3.65 -9.78 -7.48
CA VAL A 129 2.96 -8.62 -6.92
C VAL A 129 2.20 -7.91 -8.04
N VAL A 130 0.90 -7.73 -7.88
CA VAL A 130 0.01 -7.21 -8.93
C VAL A 130 -0.72 -5.98 -8.41
N GLY A 131 -0.38 -4.81 -8.91
CA GLY A 131 -1.17 -3.61 -8.70
C GLY A 131 -2.36 -3.56 -9.64
N THR A 132 -3.45 -3.00 -9.14
CA THR A 132 -4.60 -2.66 -9.96
C THR A 132 -4.69 -1.16 -10.08
N GLN A 133 -4.82 -0.64 -11.29
CA GLN A 133 -5.20 0.75 -11.54
C GLN A 133 -6.66 0.78 -11.99
N THR A 134 -7.35 1.87 -11.69
CA THR A 134 -8.76 2.05 -12.04
C THR A 134 -8.95 3.45 -12.58
N GLU A 135 -9.62 3.62 -13.71
CA GLU A 135 -9.90 4.96 -14.21
C GLU A 135 -11.03 5.64 -13.40
N PHE A 136 -10.95 6.96 -13.27
CA PHE A 136 -11.99 7.82 -12.69
C PHE A 136 -12.94 8.28 -13.78
N ASN A 137 -14.11 7.62 -13.91
CA ASN A 137 -15.09 7.96 -14.95
C ASN A 137 -14.47 8.01 -16.37
N GLY A 138 -13.52 7.11 -16.66
CA GLY A 138 -12.82 7.07 -17.95
C GLY A 138 -11.65 8.06 -18.08
N THR A 139 -11.11 8.56 -16.96
CA THR A 139 -9.97 9.49 -16.93
C THR A 139 -8.99 9.15 -15.81
N SER A 140 -7.71 9.53 -15.90
CA SER A 140 -6.75 9.42 -14.78
C SER A 140 -6.82 10.60 -13.79
N GLN A 141 -7.94 11.33 -13.71
CA GLN A 141 -8.06 12.54 -12.89
C GLN A 141 -9.04 12.36 -11.73
N ILE A 142 -8.61 12.71 -10.51
CA ILE A 142 -9.51 12.80 -9.36
C ILE A 142 -9.99 14.24 -9.22
N THR A 143 -11.25 14.47 -9.57
CA THR A 143 -11.85 15.80 -9.49
C THR A 143 -12.83 15.90 -8.33
N TRP A 144 -12.93 17.09 -7.73
CA TRP A 144 -13.94 17.40 -6.71
C TRP A 144 -15.30 17.61 -7.38
N THR A 145 -15.86 16.52 -7.91
CA THR A 145 -17.08 16.50 -8.73
C THR A 145 -18.28 17.05 -7.98
N LYS A 146 -19.33 17.43 -8.72
CA LYS A 146 -20.62 17.81 -8.13
C LYS A 146 -21.16 16.73 -7.18
N ASP A 147 -20.99 15.46 -7.52
CA ASP A 147 -21.51 14.34 -6.74
C ASP A 147 -20.71 14.15 -5.44
N LEU A 148 -19.37 14.20 -5.51
CA LEU A 148 -18.52 14.22 -4.31
C LEU A 148 -18.85 15.42 -3.42
N LYS A 149 -18.89 16.64 -4.01
CA LYS A 149 -19.28 17.86 -3.31
C LYS A 149 -20.62 17.71 -2.61
N SER A 150 -21.62 17.11 -3.27
CA SER A 150 -22.94 16.89 -2.70
C SER A 150 -22.90 15.98 -1.47
N LEU A 151 -22.07 14.92 -1.46
CA LEU A 151 -21.94 14.05 -0.29
C LEU A 151 -21.50 14.84 0.95
N PHE A 152 -20.48 15.69 0.81
CA PHE A 152 -19.91 16.46 1.91
C PHE A 152 -20.70 17.73 2.27
N ASN A 153 -21.46 18.30 1.34
CA ASN A 153 -22.27 19.49 1.61
C ASN A 153 -23.70 19.17 2.09
N SER A 154 -24.11 17.90 2.02
CA SER A 154 -25.39 17.40 2.53
C SER A 154 -25.42 17.23 4.06
N SER A 155 -26.38 16.45 4.58
CA SER A 155 -26.45 16.08 5.99
C SER A 155 -25.20 15.31 6.43
N PRO A 156 -24.68 15.54 7.65
CA PRO A 156 -23.52 14.80 8.14
C PRO A 156 -23.73 13.28 8.09
N PRO A 157 -22.78 12.52 7.52
CA PRO A 157 -22.87 11.06 7.50
C PRO A 157 -22.71 10.50 8.92
N LEU A 158 -23.32 9.35 9.18
CA LEU A 158 -23.04 8.59 10.40
C LEU A 158 -21.71 7.84 10.20
N LEU A 159 -20.70 8.08 11.05
CA LEU A 159 -19.38 7.43 10.93
C LEU A 159 -18.98 6.61 12.17
N LYS A 160 -19.89 6.48 13.15
CA LYS A 160 -19.60 5.87 14.47
C LYS A 160 -19.22 4.37 14.43
N THR A 161 -19.62 3.63 13.40
CA THR A 161 -19.38 2.19 13.29
C THR A 161 -18.60 1.87 12.02
N ILE A 162 -17.88 0.75 12.02
CA ILE A 162 -17.15 0.25 10.84
C ILE A 162 -18.11 0.11 9.65
N GLN A 163 -19.31 -0.44 9.87
CA GLN A 163 -20.31 -0.62 8.82
C GLN A 163 -20.78 0.72 8.22
N ASN A 164 -20.96 1.73 9.05
CA ASN A 164 -21.37 3.05 8.57
C ASN A 164 -20.23 3.75 7.82
N ARG A 165 -18.98 3.64 8.29
CA ARG A 165 -17.81 4.13 7.55
C ARG A 165 -17.68 3.45 6.19
N LYS A 166 -17.77 2.11 6.12
CA LYS A 166 -17.75 1.36 4.86
C LYS A 166 -18.88 1.77 3.91
N ALA A 167 -20.08 2.03 4.44
CA ALA A 167 -21.20 2.49 3.63
C ALA A 167 -20.95 3.90 3.03
N PHE A 168 -20.36 4.82 3.80
CA PHE A 168 -20.02 6.16 3.30
C PHE A 168 -18.80 6.13 2.37
N ALA A 169 -17.77 5.34 2.68
CA ALA A 169 -16.61 5.11 1.82
C ALA A 169 -17.04 4.62 0.44
N LEU A 170 -17.98 3.67 0.37
CA LEU A 170 -18.52 3.23 -0.91
C LEU A 170 -19.21 4.36 -1.69
N GLN A 171 -19.97 5.24 -1.02
CA GLN A 171 -20.58 6.40 -1.69
C GLN A 171 -19.51 7.32 -2.30
N ILE A 172 -18.39 7.53 -1.60
CA ILE A 172 -17.26 8.30 -2.12
C ILE A 172 -16.68 7.61 -3.37
N LEU A 173 -16.39 6.31 -3.32
CA LEU A 173 -15.81 5.59 -4.47
C LEU A 173 -16.74 5.58 -5.69
N VAL A 174 -18.06 5.52 -5.47
CA VAL A 174 -19.07 5.62 -6.54
C VAL A 174 -19.13 7.05 -7.10
N ALA A 175 -19.17 8.07 -6.23
CA ALA A 175 -19.23 9.47 -6.66
C ALA A 175 -17.93 9.97 -7.31
N SER A 176 -16.78 9.35 -6.99
CA SER A 176 -15.51 9.60 -7.66
C SER A 176 -15.37 8.85 -8.98
N GLY A 177 -16.24 7.88 -9.25
CA GLY A 177 -16.15 7.06 -10.47
C GLY A 177 -15.07 5.98 -10.44
N ILE A 178 -14.53 5.63 -9.27
CA ILE A 178 -13.59 4.50 -9.13
C ILE A 178 -14.31 3.18 -9.29
N THR A 179 -15.57 3.12 -8.86
CA THR A 179 -16.37 1.91 -9.02
C THR A 179 -17.77 2.28 -9.44
N VAL A 180 -18.28 1.53 -10.42
CA VAL A 180 -19.68 1.59 -10.85
C VAL A 180 -20.55 0.58 -10.10
N ASP A 181 -19.95 -0.21 -9.22
CA ASP A 181 -20.61 -1.36 -8.67
C ASP A 181 -21.42 -1.04 -7.41
N ALA A 182 -22.55 -1.71 -7.28
CA ALA A 182 -23.39 -1.63 -6.10
C ALA A 182 -22.68 -2.17 -4.84
N LYS A 183 -23.29 -1.89 -3.68
CA LYS A 183 -22.84 -2.29 -2.36
C LYS A 183 -22.37 -3.75 -2.30
N ASN A 184 -21.07 -3.92 -2.07
CA ASN A 184 -20.34 -5.17 -1.81
C ASN A 184 -19.81 -5.97 -3.02
N THR A 185 -19.70 -5.40 -4.22
CA THR A 185 -19.10 -6.13 -5.37
C THR A 185 -18.20 -5.25 -6.23
N PRO A 186 -16.94 -4.95 -5.88
CA PRO A 186 -16.03 -4.30 -6.81
C PRO A 186 -15.71 -5.25 -7.96
N SER A 187 -16.39 -5.10 -9.09
CA SER A 187 -16.21 -5.86 -10.33
C SER A 187 -15.65 -5.03 -11.51
N GLY A 188 -15.49 -3.72 -11.36
CA GLY A 188 -14.85 -2.84 -12.35
C GLY A 188 -13.46 -2.35 -11.94
N GLY A 189 -12.45 -3.22 -11.89
CA GLY A 189 -11.04 -2.80 -11.70
C GLY A 189 -10.60 -2.61 -10.24
N PHE A 190 -11.43 -2.09 -9.35
CA PHE A 190 -11.07 -1.91 -7.93
C PHE A 190 -10.82 -3.27 -7.22
N PRO A 191 -9.83 -3.38 -6.31
CA PRO A 191 -9.53 -4.65 -5.65
C PRO A 191 -10.52 -4.96 -4.52
N ILE A 192 -10.63 -6.24 -4.16
CA ILE A 192 -11.32 -6.68 -2.94
C ILE A 192 -10.29 -7.04 -1.88
N ALA A 193 -10.63 -6.82 -0.60
CA ALA A 193 -9.73 -7.04 0.53
C ALA A 193 -9.24 -8.50 0.67
N ASP A 194 -9.98 -9.45 0.10
CA ASP A 194 -9.66 -10.88 0.14
C ASP A 194 -8.68 -11.32 -0.96
N ASN A 195 -8.20 -10.40 -1.81
CA ASN A 195 -7.09 -10.66 -2.73
C ASN A 195 -5.76 -10.73 -1.96
N GLY A 196 -5.62 -11.76 -1.12
CA GLY A 196 -4.59 -11.86 -0.10
C GLY A 196 -3.20 -12.29 -0.59
N LEU A 197 -2.28 -12.36 0.38
CA LEU A 197 -0.94 -12.88 0.22
C LEU A 197 -0.97 -14.38 -0.08
N THR A 198 -0.31 -14.79 -1.17
CA THR A 198 -0.13 -16.21 -1.51
C THR A 198 1.15 -16.78 -0.88
N LEU A 199 1.19 -18.10 -0.71
CA LEU A 199 2.40 -18.81 -0.23
C LEU A 199 3.62 -18.60 -1.14
N ALA A 200 3.40 -18.28 -2.42
CA ALA A 200 4.46 -17.94 -3.37
C ALA A 200 4.96 -16.49 -3.24
N GLY A 201 4.41 -15.70 -2.30
CA GLY A 201 4.77 -14.30 -2.07
C GLY A 201 4.13 -13.30 -3.06
N GLY A 202 3.14 -13.73 -3.84
CA GLY A 202 2.37 -12.86 -4.71
C GLY A 202 1.13 -12.32 -4.00
N TYR A 203 0.73 -11.09 -4.30
CA TYR A 203 -0.43 -10.42 -3.69
C TYR A 203 -0.87 -9.23 -4.53
N VAL A 204 -2.08 -8.74 -4.25
CA VAL A 204 -2.61 -7.55 -4.90
C VAL A 204 -2.26 -6.30 -4.09
N LEU A 205 -2.03 -5.18 -4.77
CA LEU A 205 -1.99 -3.84 -4.18
C LEU A 205 -2.94 -2.92 -4.94
N TYR A 206 -3.44 -1.87 -4.27
CA TYR A 206 -4.20 -0.82 -4.92
C TYR A 206 -3.26 0.30 -5.36
N THR A 207 -3.28 0.59 -6.65
CA THR A 207 -2.54 1.69 -7.27
C THR A 207 -3.50 2.57 -8.01
N GLN A 208 -3.20 3.86 -8.07
CA GLN A 208 -4.06 4.76 -8.80
C GLN A 208 -3.23 5.79 -9.52
N ASP A 209 -3.30 5.79 -10.84
CA ASP A 209 -2.73 6.85 -11.66
C ASP A 209 -3.54 8.14 -11.50
N ILE A 210 -2.83 9.24 -11.21
CA ILE A 210 -3.42 10.55 -10.95
C ILE A 210 -2.65 11.59 -11.76
N GLU A 211 -3.14 11.88 -12.97
CA GLU A 211 -2.39 12.66 -13.98
C GLU A 211 -2.44 14.19 -13.78
N GLY A 212 -3.33 14.70 -12.91
CA GLY A 212 -3.61 16.15 -12.83
C GLY A 212 -4.35 16.68 -14.07
N PRO A 213 -4.58 18.00 -14.22
CA PRO A 213 -3.90 19.11 -13.57
C PRO A 213 -4.43 19.45 -12.17
N VAL A 214 -3.71 20.34 -11.49
CA VAL A 214 -4.09 20.93 -10.19
C VAL A 214 -4.69 22.31 -10.42
N ASP A 215 -5.82 22.36 -11.12
CA ASP A 215 -6.47 23.64 -11.45
C ASP A 215 -6.89 24.39 -10.18
N ILE A 216 -7.38 23.63 -9.19
CA ILE A 216 -7.72 24.10 -7.86
C ILE A 216 -7.08 23.11 -6.86
N PRO A 217 -5.94 23.46 -6.24
CA PRO A 217 -5.24 22.58 -5.30
C PRO A 217 -6.10 22.05 -4.17
N GLU A 218 -6.97 22.88 -3.60
CA GLU A 218 -7.84 22.50 -2.49
C GLU A 218 -8.88 21.46 -2.91
N ASP A 219 -9.56 21.65 -4.05
CA ASP A 219 -10.47 20.67 -4.64
C ASP A 219 -9.74 19.35 -4.92
N THR A 220 -8.54 19.43 -5.51
CA THR A 220 -7.73 18.26 -5.85
C THR A 220 -7.31 17.48 -4.60
N ALA A 221 -6.83 18.18 -3.56
CA ALA A 221 -6.47 17.59 -2.27
C ALA A 221 -7.69 16.98 -1.57
N ALA A 222 -8.84 17.66 -1.60
CA ALA A 222 -10.09 17.15 -1.04
C ALA A 222 -10.49 15.83 -1.71
N ALA A 223 -10.46 15.79 -3.05
CA ALA A 223 -10.87 14.64 -3.82
C ALA A 223 -9.94 13.45 -3.62
N ILE A 224 -8.62 13.64 -3.73
CA ILE A 224 -7.62 12.59 -3.50
C ILE A 224 -7.74 12.06 -2.07
N THR A 225 -7.83 12.94 -1.07
CA THR A 225 -7.92 12.52 0.34
C THR A 225 -9.19 11.74 0.63
N ALA A 226 -10.34 12.17 0.12
CA ALA A 226 -11.61 11.46 0.28
C ALA A 226 -11.51 10.04 -0.32
N VAL A 227 -10.95 9.93 -1.53
CA VAL A 227 -10.76 8.65 -2.22
C VAL A 227 -9.81 7.72 -1.46
N MET A 228 -8.67 8.23 -0.99
CA MET A 228 -7.70 7.41 -0.26
C MET A 228 -8.25 6.96 1.10
N TRP A 229 -8.98 7.84 1.80
CA TRP A 229 -9.72 7.45 3.01
C TRP A 229 -10.74 6.35 2.73
N ALA A 230 -11.55 6.51 1.69
CA ALA A 230 -12.55 5.53 1.31
C ALA A 230 -11.93 4.19 0.93
N SER A 231 -10.85 4.23 0.14
CA SER A 231 -10.09 3.05 -0.26
C SER A 231 -9.53 2.31 0.95
N ARG A 232 -8.93 3.04 1.90
CA ARG A 232 -8.41 2.44 3.14
C ARG A 232 -9.51 1.79 3.98
N VAL A 233 -10.66 2.45 4.14
CA VAL A 233 -11.79 1.91 4.92
C VAL A 233 -12.36 0.63 4.29
N ILE A 234 -12.40 0.55 2.95
CA ILE A 234 -12.89 -0.63 2.24
C ILE A 234 -11.86 -1.77 2.24
N LEU A 235 -10.61 -1.48 1.89
CA LEU A 235 -9.55 -2.47 1.71
C LEU A 235 -8.91 -2.93 3.03
N GLY A 236 -9.02 -2.11 4.07
CA GLY A 236 -8.45 -2.38 5.38
C GLY A 236 -6.92 -2.45 5.36
N SER A 237 -6.36 -3.24 6.26
CA SER A 237 -4.92 -3.43 6.44
C SER A 237 -4.31 -4.52 5.57
N ASN A 238 -5.15 -5.31 4.89
CA ASN A 238 -4.70 -6.45 4.09
C ASN A 238 -4.12 -6.04 2.72
N MET A 239 -4.22 -4.76 2.37
CA MET A 239 -3.89 -4.23 1.04
C MET A 239 -2.95 -3.04 1.18
N ASN A 240 -1.89 -3.04 0.37
CA ASN A 240 -1.07 -1.85 0.20
C ASN A 240 -1.79 -0.85 -0.72
N ILE A 241 -1.87 0.42 -0.34
CA ILE A 241 -2.40 1.52 -1.13
C ILE A 241 -1.24 2.42 -1.54
N ILE A 242 -0.92 2.40 -2.83
CA ILE A 242 0.24 3.11 -3.40
C ILE A 242 -0.24 3.91 -4.61
N PRO A 243 -0.72 5.15 -4.45
CA PRO A 243 -1.05 5.99 -5.59
C PRO A 243 0.19 6.26 -6.45
N VAL A 244 -0.07 6.58 -7.70
CA VAL A 244 0.89 6.89 -8.76
C VAL A 244 0.63 8.32 -9.22
N PRO A 245 1.09 9.33 -8.47
CA PRO A 245 0.80 10.72 -8.82
C PRO A 245 1.73 11.22 -9.93
N ALA A 246 1.16 12.00 -10.84
CA ALA A 246 1.90 12.73 -11.85
C ALA A 246 2.85 13.77 -11.26
N SER A 247 3.88 14.09 -12.04
CA SER A 247 4.89 15.09 -11.70
C SER A 247 4.27 16.44 -11.32
N ALA A 248 3.13 16.82 -11.92
CA ALA A 248 2.43 18.05 -11.60
C ALA A 248 1.91 18.11 -10.15
N LEU A 249 1.47 16.98 -9.57
CA LEU A 249 0.95 16.92 -8.21
C LEU A 249 2.07 16.99 -7.18
N ILE A 250 3.17 16.26 -7.41
CA ILE A 250 4.27 16.14 -6.45
C ILE A 250 5.09 17.44 -6.34
N LYS A 251 4.95 18.32 -7.33
CA LYS A 251 5.57 19.66 -7.37
C LYS A 251 4.75 20.76 -6.69
N VAL A 252 3.57 20.44 -6.17
CA VAL A 252 2.75 21.41 -5.44
C VAL A 252 3.26 21.56 -4.01
N ASP A 253 3.66 22.78 -3.65
CA ASP A 253 4.09 23.14 -2.31
C ASP A 253 2.98 22.94 -1.26
N ALA A 254 3.38 22.59 -0.03
CA ALA A 254 2.46 22.44 1.10
C ALA A 254 1.53 23.64 1.32
N SER A 255 2.04 24.86 1.13
CA SER A 255 1.25 26.09 1.30
C SER A 255 0.16 26.26 0.25
N LYS A 256 0.34 25.70 -0.96
CA LYS A 256 -0.64 25.77 -2.05
C LYS A 256 -1.76 24.75 -1.88
N TRP A 257 -1.47 23.59 -1.28
CA TRP A 257 -2.51 22.60 -0.98
C TRP A 257 -3.57 23.11 -0.01
N ASP A 258 -3.23 24.09 0.84
CA ASP A 258 -4.06 24.65 1.91
C ASP A 258 -4.88 23.57 2.65
N LEU A 259 -4.20 22.51 3.09
CA LEU A 259 -4.83 21.35 3.71
C LEU A 259 -5.64 21.74 4.96
N LYS A 260 -5.27 22.82 5.66
CA LYS A 260 -6.08 23.40 6.73
C LYS A 260 -7.49 23.74 6.26
N THR A 261 -7.63 24.47 5.14
CA THR A 261 -8.92 24.83 4.57
C THR A 261 -9.65 23.60 4.04
N VAL A 262 -8.94 22.67 3.37
CA VAL A 262 -9.51 21.41 2.89
C VAL A 262 -10.12 20.60 4.03
N MET A 263 -9.43 20.50 5.17
CA MET A 263 -9.91 19.74 6.31
C MET A 263 -11.04 20.44 7.06
N LYS A 264 -11.02 21.77 7.16
CA LYS A 264 -12.00 22.54 7.93
C LYS A 264 -13.24 22.91 7.13
N GLY A 265 -13.16 22.92 5.81
CA GLY A 265 -14.15 23.56 4.96
C GLY A 265 -14.03 25.08 4.95
N ASN A 266 -14.85 25.72 4.13
CA ASN A 266 -15.03 27.16 4.06
C ASN A 266 -16.53 27.51 3.93
N SER A 267 -16.86 28.78 3.66
CA SER A 267 -18.25 29.23 3.58
C SER A 267 -19.03 28.66 2.39
N ASN A 268 -18.33 28.22 1.35
CA ASN A 268 -18.91 27.79 0.07
C ASN A 268 -18.87 26.27 -0.11
N ASP A 269 -17.92 25.59 0.54
CA ASP A 269 -17.75 24.15 0.49
C ASP A 269 -17.25 23.61 1.84
N LYS A 270 -17.95 22.62 2.39
CA LYS A 270 -17.53 21.94 3.62
C LYS A 270 -16.29 21.06 3.42
N TYR A 271 -15.88 20.78 2.19
CA TYR A 271 -14.76 19.88 1.88
C TYR A 271 -14.79 18.61 2.76
N LEU A 272 -13.77 18.38 3.57
CA LEU A 272 -13.62 17.16 4.36
C LEU A 272 -13.96 17.35 5.84
N THR A 273 -14.72 18.38 6.23
CA THR A 273 -15.09 18.62 7.65
C THR A 273 -15.63 17.36 8.33
N TYR A 274 -16.41 16.54 7.62
CA TYR A 274 -16.98 15.30 8.17
C TYR A 274 -15.95 14.20 8.41
N LEU A 275 -14.87 14.16 7.63
CA LEU A 275 -13.77 13.20 7.81
C LEU A 275 -12.67 13.72 8.72
N TYR A 276 -12.63 15.03 8.98
CA TYR A 276 -11.57 15.64 9.78
C TYR A 276 -11.38 14.96 11.15
N HIS A 277 -12.47 14.56 11.80
CA HIS A 277 -12.44 13.86 13.09
C HIS A 277 -12.10 12.37 12.99
N GLU A 278 -12.18 11.80 11.79
CA GLU A 278 -11.75 10.42 11.53
C GLU A 278 -10.24 10.35 11.34
N PHE A 279 -9.59 11.44 10.91
CA PHE A 279 -8.13 11.48 10.76
C PHE A 279 -7.44 11.63 12.12
N ARG A 280 -6.60 10.67 12.46
CA ARG A 280 -5.74 10.73 13.65
C ARG A 280 -4.35 11.22 13.26
N LEU A 281 -3.93 12.36 13.79
CA LEU A 281 -2.57 12.90 13.74
C LEU A 281 -2.04 13.09 15.16
N ASN A 282 -0.71 13.03 15.34
CA ASN A 282 -0.09 13.46 16.59
C ASN A 282 -0.09 15.00 16.69
N ASP A 283 0.18 15.55 17.89
CA ASP A 283 0.09 16.99 18.14
C ASP A 283 0.99 17.83 17.22
N GLN A 284 2.20 17.34 16.94
CA GLN A 284 3.16 18.02 16.06
C GLN A 284 2.63 18.11 14.62
N ASN A 285 2.18 16.99 14.06
CA ASN A 285 1.63 16.94 12.71
C ASN A 285 0.32 17.74 12.62
N GLN A 286 -0.49 17.72 13.68
CA GLN A 286 -1.70 18.53 13.75
C GLN A 286 -1.40 20.04 13.73
N ALA A 287 -0.34 20.47 14.43
CA ALA A 287 0.13 21.86 14.38
C ALA A 287 0.66 22.24 12.99
N SER A 288 1.46 21.36 12.36
CA SER A 288 1.97 21.58 11.01
C SER A 288 0.86 21.58 9.94
N LEU A 289 -0.19 20.78 10.10
CA LEU A 289 -1.40 20.83 9.26
C LEU A 289 -2.07 22.21 9.38
N ILE A 290 -2.26 22.72 10.60
CA ILE A 290 -2.87 24.04 10.85
C ILE A 290 -2.01 25.18 10.28
N ALA A 291 -0.70 24.98 10.18
CA ALA A 291 0.24 25.92 9.59
C ALA A 291 0.43 25.74 8.06
N ASN A 292 -0.26 24.79 7.42
CA ASN A 292 -0.09 24.43 6.00
C ASN A 292 1.37 24.09 5.64
N GLN A 293 2.03 23.33 6.50
CA GLN A 293 3.42 22.89 6.33
C GLN A 293 3.54 21.43 5.88
N ILE A 294 2.43 20.70 5.81
CA ILE A 294 2.39 19.30 5.36
C ILE A 294 1.91 19.28 3.92
N ASP A 295 2.68 18.66 3.02
CA ASP A 295 2.23 18.39 1.65
C ASP A 295 1.19 17.27 1.62
N LEU A 296 0.44 17.17 0.52
CA LEU A 296 -0.65 16.20 0.39
C LEU A 296 -0.20 14.76 0.66
N PHE A 297 0.89 14.29 0.06
CA PHE A 297 1.27 12.88 0.16
C PHE A 297 1.84 12.53 1.55
N SER A 298 2.57 13.46 2.17
CA SER A 298 2.93 13.34 3.59
C SER A 298 1.70 13.28 4.48
N PHE A 299 0.68 14.12 4.22
CA PHE A 299 -0.57 14.06 4.99
C PHE A 299 -1.26 12.71 4.83
N LEU A 300 -1.37 12.18 3.61
CA LEU A 300 -2.01 10.88 3.35
C LEU A 300 -1.29 9.71 4.06
N HIS A 301 0.03 9.78 4.21
CA HIS A 301 0.80 8.75 4.93
C HIS A 301 0.74 8.93 6.45
N LEU A 302 0.67 10.16 6.94
CA LEU A 302 0.58 10.45 8.37
C LEU A 302 -0.84 10.28 8.93
N ALA A 303 -1.86 10.64 8.16
CA ALA A 303 -3.26 10.52 8.53
C ALA A 303 -3.68 9.05 8.53
N LYS A 304 -4.44 8.67 9.56
CA LYS A 304 -4.91 7.29 9.72
C LYS A 304 -6.42 7.17 9.64
N ALA A 305 -6.88 6.09 9.03
CA ALA A 305 -8.24 5.57 9.13
C ALA A 305 -8.17 4.16 9.73
N ASP A 306 -8.93 3.90 10.79
CA ASP A 306 -8.90 2.62 11.53
C ASP A 306 -7.47 2.18 11.91
N ASP A 307 -6.66 3.13 12.38
CA ASP A 307 -5.25 2.96 12.82
C ASP A 307 -4.22 2.62 11.72
N HIS A 308 -4.62 2.65 10.45
CA HIS A 308 -3.75 2.48 9.28
C HIS A 308 -3.58 3.78 8.48
N PRO A 309 -2.37 4.10 7.99
CA PRO A 309 -2.13 5.19 7.04
C PRO A 309 -3.10 5.16 5.86
N LEU A 310 -3.53 6.31 5.34
CA LEU A 310 -4.42 6.31 4.16
C LEU A 310 -3.70 5.74 2.93
N ILE A 311 -2.39 5.93 2.83
CA ILE A 311 -1.51 5.32 1.83
C ILE A 311 -0.29 4.68 2.51
N ASP A 312 0.26 3.63 1.92
CA ASP A 312 1.47 2.94 2.41
C ASP A 312 2.75 3.42 1.72
N GLY A 313 2.61 4.24 0.67
CA GLY A 313 3.72 4.86 -0.05
C GLY A 313 3.24 5.44 -1.38
N VAL A 314 4.17 5.88 -2.22
CA VAL A 314 3.85 6.51 -3.51
C VAL A 314 4.81 6.04 -4.62
N LEU A 315 4.28 5.79 -5.82
CA LEU A 315 5.09 5.57 -7.02
C LEU A 315 5.09 6.86 -7.86
N LEU A 316 6.13 7.67 -7.72
CA LEU A 316 6.12 9.03 -8.28
C LEU A 316 6.48 8.99 -9.76
N GLN A 317 5.65 9.60 -10.60
CA GLN A 317 6.01 9.89 -11.98
C GLN A 317 6.85 11.17 -12.03
N GLN A 318 8.04 11.08 -12.61
CA GLN A 318 8.85 12.25 -12.91
C GLN A 318 9.19 12.30 -14.40
N TYR A 319 8.94 13.45 -15.02
CA TYR A 319 9.30 13.67 -16.41
C TYR A 319 10.74 14.19 -16.53
N SER A 320 11.60 13.41 -17.18
CA SER A 320 13.06 13.64 -17.25
C SER A 320 13.55 14.29 -18.55
N ILE A 321 12.65 14.73 -19.43
CA ILE A 321 13.02 15.28 -20.74
C ILE A 321 13.09 16.81 -20.67
N HIS A 322 14.15 17.37 -21.23
CA HIS A 322 14.30 18.80 -21.49
C HIS A 322 14.31 19.06 -23.01
N GLY A 323 13.33 19.81 -23.52
CA GLY A 323 13.17 19.99 -24.98
C GLY A 323 12.73 18.70 -25.67
N THR A 324 13.34 18.35 -26.81
CA THR A 324 12.93 17.18 -27.60
C THR A 324 13.82 15.94 -27.49
N ASP A 325 15.11 16.05 -27.08
CA ASP A 325 16.06 14.94 -27.30
C ASP A 325 17.08 14.66 -26.17
N PHE A 326 17.08 15.45 -25.08
CA PHE A 326 18.10 15.34 -24.04
C PHE A 326 17.52 15.20 -22.64
N VAL A 327 18.29 14.52 -21.79
CA VAL A 327 18.00 14.43 -20.35
C VAL A 327 18.03 15.81 -19.70
N ASN A 328 17.05 16.07 -18.84
CA ASN A 328 17.12 17.17 -17.89
C ASN A 328 18.16 16.81 -16.82
N CYS A 329 19.27 17.53 -16.79
CA CYS A 329 20.36 17.25 -15.84
C CYS A 329 19.94 17.41 -14.37
N ASP A 330 18.94 18.25 -14.10
CA ASP A 330 18.37 18.43 -12.77
C ASP A 330 17.36 17.33 -12.41
N ALA A 331 16.95 16.51 -13.38
CA ALA A 331 15.87 15.53 -13.24
C ALA A 331 16.09 14.27 -14.11
N PRO A 332 17.24 13.58 -14.03
CA PRO A 332 17.47 12.38 -14.84
C PRO A 332 16.45 11.28 -14.51
N PRO A 333 16.28 10.27 -15.39
CA PRO A 333 15.40 9.15 -15.11
C PRO A 333 15.70 8.53 -13.75
N GLY A 334 14.65 8.32 -12.95
CA GLY A 334 14.78 7.80 -11.61
C GLY A 334 15.21 8.82 -10.56
N ALA A 335 15.20 10.13 -10.83
CA ALA A 335 15.51 11.18 -9.86
C ALA A 335 14.42 12.26 -9.79
N LEU A 336 14.14 12.77 -8.59
CA LEU A 336 13.31 13.96 -8.42
C LEU A 336 14.10 15.21 -8.84
N SER A 337 13.39 16.18 -9.39
CA SER A 337 13.94 17.45 -9.81
C SER A 337 14.05 18.46 -8.67
N ALA A 338 14.89 19.49 -8.83
CA ALA A 338 15.07 20.55 -7.84
C ALA A 338 13.80 21.36 -7.53
N ASP A 339 12.84 21.40 -8.46
CA ASP A 339 11.52 22.01 -8.29
C ASP A 339 10.49 21.06 -7.63
N THR A 340 10.89 19.85 -7.23
CA THR A 340 10.07 18.98 -6.38
C THR A 340 10.35 19.33 -4.91
N PRO A 341 9.37 19.86 -4.17
CA PRO A 341 9.53 20.13 -2.74
C PRO A 341 9.89 18.85 -1.97
N ALA A 342 10.68 19.00 -0.91
CA ALA A 342 10.90 17.88 0.00
C ALA A 342 9.57 17.52 0.69
N PHE A 343 9.27 16.22 0.76
CA PHE A 343 8.15 15.73 1.56
C PHE A 343 8.31 16.17 3.02
N TYR A 344 7.24 16.65 3.64
CA TYR A 344 7.24 16.95 5.08
C TYR A 344 7.58 15.70 5.89
N ASP A 345 6.95 14.58 5.58
CA ASP A 345 7.22 13.30 6.21
C ASP A 345 8.41 12.61 5.54
N GLN A 346 9.57 12.69 6.20
CA GLN A 346 10.79 12.02 5.74
C GLN A 346 10.70 10.48 5.76
N SER A 347 9.70 9.92 6.45
CA SER A 347 9.47 8.48 6.50
C SER A 347 8.58 7.96 5.36
N LEU A 348 7.95 8.84 4.57
CA LEU A 348 7.07 8.46 3.46
C LEU A 348 7.80 7.50 2.50
N PRO A 349 7.34 6.25 2.37
CA PRO A 349 7.90 5.32 1.40
C PRO A 349 7.59 5.79 -0.01
N TYR A 350 8.58 5.73 -0.89
CA TYR A 350 8.36 6.03 -2.30
C TYR A 350 9.34 5.29 -3.21
N ALA A 351 8.93 5.10 -4.46
CA ALA A 351 9.80 4.71 -5.55
C ALA A 351 9.58 5.67 -6.73
N LEU A 352 10.58 5.82 -7.58
CA LEU A 352 10.50 6.67 -8.77
C LEU A 352 10.23 5.86 -10.02
N MET A 353 9.33 6.37 -10.85
CA MET A 353 8.97 5.80 -12.13
C MET A 353 9.53 6.65 -13.27
N SER A 354 10.07 5.98 -14.29
CA SER A 354 10.50 6.60 -15.53
C SER A 354 9.81 5.97 -16.73
N ALA A 355 9.48 6.79 -17.71
CA ALA A 355 8.74 6.37 -18.89
C ALA A 355 9.64 5.68 -19.92
N HIS A 356 9.14 4.55 -20.43
CA HIS A 356 9.77 3.81 -21.52
C HIS A 356 9.61 4.55 -22.85
N ASP A 357 8.36 4.80 -23.28
CA ASP A 357 8.04 5.32 -24.62
C ASP A 357 7.36 6.68 -24.67
N ASN A 358 6.50 7.01 -23.69
CA ASN A 358 5.71 8.23 -23.71
C ASN A 358 5.87 9.05 -22.41
N PRO A 359 6.85 9.98 -22.37
CA PRO A 359 7.86 10.18 -23.40
C PRO A 359 9.03 9.20 -23.24
N THR A 360 9.93 9.12 -24.22
CA THR A 360 10.92 8.04 -24.37
C THR A 360 12.14 8.17 -23.43
N GLN A 361 11.90 8.41 -22.13
CA GLN A 361 12.89 8.92 -21.15
C GLN A 361 14.08 7.98 -20.95
N LEU A 362 13.86 6.67 -20.96
CA LEU A 362 14.93 5.70 -20.75
C LEU A 362 15.91 5.65 -21.93
N PHE A 363 15.51 6.12 -23.11
CA PHE A 363 16.32 6.03 -24.33
C PHE A 363 16.96 7.35 -24.75
N ILE A 364 16.54 8.48 -24.19
CA ILE A 364 17.17 9.78 -24.49
C ILE A 364 18.69 9.77 -24.25
N GLY A 365 19.39 10.59 -25.04
CA GLY A 365 20.83 10.79 -24.89
C GLY A 365 21.16 11.61 -23.64
N THR A 366 22.38 11.44 -23.13
CA THR A 366 22.92 12.33 -22.10
C THR A 366 23.12 13.72 -22.71
N ASN A 367 22.65 14.75 -22.01
CA ASN A 367 22.90 16.15 -22.36
C ASN A 367 24.40 16.43 -22.20
N PRO A 368 25.09 17.05 -23.17
CA PRO A 368 26.50 17.43 -23.03
C PRO A 368 26.81 18.19 -21.73
N ASP A 369 25.86 18.96 -21.21
CA ASP A 369 26.01 19.74 -19.97
C ASP A 369 25.95 18.89 -18.69
N CYS A 370 25.63 17.60 -18.79
CA CYS A 370 25.75 16.63 -17.71
C CYS A 370 26.42 15.33 -18.19
N ASP A 371 27.58 15.44 -18.81
CA ASP A 371 28.44 14.31 -19.21
C ASP A 371 28.71 13.26 -18.12
N THR A 372 28.64 13.63 -16.84
CA THR A 372 28.77 12.72 -15.69
C THR A 372 27.57 11.77 -15.52
N LEU A 373 26.43 12.09 -16.11
CA LEU A 373 25.19 11.33 -16.04
C LEU A 373 25.22 10.22 -17.09
N THR A 374 25.45 8.97 -16.65
CA THR A 374 25.54 7.79 -17.51
C THR A 374 24.54 6.71 -17.12
N LYS A 375 24.07 5.95 -18.12
CA LYS A 375 23.23 4.76 -17.92
C LYS A 375 24.08 3.61 -17.35
N PRO A 376 23.52 2.75 -16.47
CA PRO A 376 22.17 2.82 -15.93
C PRO A 376 22.03 3.93 -14.87
N TRP A 377 20.92 4.67 -14.94
CA TRP A 377 20.59 5.77 -14.05
C TRP A 377 20.30 5.28 -12.64
N LYS A 378 20.61 6.07 -11.62
CA LYS A 378 20.13 5.78 -10.26
C LYS A 378 18.63 6.08 -10.19
N SER A 379 17.84 5.08 -9.80
CA SER A 379 16.42 5.25 -9.48
C SER A 379 16.24 5.30 -7.98
N TYR A 380 16.00 6.48 -7.44
CA TYR A 380 15.93 6.67 -5.99
C TYR A 380 14.63 6.14 -5.39
N TYR A 381 14.72 5.58 -4.19
CA TYR A 381 13.57 5.17 -3.38
C TYR A 381 13.81 5.48 -1.91
N ASN A 382 12.73 5.52 -1.13
CA ASN A 382 12.74 5.66 0.32
C ASN A 382 11.81 4.64 0.98
N GLY A 383 12.13 4.27 2.23
CA GLY A 383 11.28 3.42 3.04
C GLY A 383 11.06 2.01 2.47
N SER A 384 9.96 1.38 2.91
CA SER A 384 9.58 0.03 2.50
C SER A 384 8.47 0.10 1.48
N MET A 385 8.80 -0.20 0.23
CA MET A 385 7.86 -0.35 -0.87
C MET A 385 7.88 -1.81 -1.36
N PRO A 386 6.79 -2.33 -1.93
CA PRO A 386 6.76 -3.66 -2.54
C PRO A 386 7.67 -3.78 -3.78
N PHE A 387 8.12 -2.65 -4.31
CA PHE A 387 9.07 -2.52 -5.41
C PHE A 387 9.99 -1.31 -5.21
N LEU A 388 11.17 -1.29 -5.83
CA LEU A 388 12.18 -0.24 -5.59
C LEU A 388 12.34 0.78 -6.74
N ALA A 389 11.84 0.48 -7.94
CA ALA A 389 11.84 1.39 -9.09
C ALA A 389 10.69 1.05 -10.04
N GLY A 390 10.21 2.04 -10.78
CA GLY A 390 9.12 1.88 -11.76
C GLY A 390 9.54 2.15 -13.19
N VAL A 391 8.91 1.42 -14.12
CA VAL A 391 8.95 1.72 -15.56
C VAL A 391 7.52 1.89 -16.06
N TYR A 392 7.21 3.07 -16.60
CA TYR A 392 5.92 3.30 -17.25
C TYR A 392 5.96 2.82 -18.71
N TRP A 393 4.91 2.13 -19.14
CA TRP A 393 4.83 1.45 -20.42
C TRP A 393 3.44 1.60 -21.05
N PRO A 394 3.28 2.38 -22.13
CA PRO A 394 1.96 2.57 -22.76
C PRO A 394 1.53 1.37 -23.62
N GLY A 395 2.49 0.61 -24.15
CA GLY A 395 2.27 -0.48 -25.11
C GLY A 395 2.39 -1.90 -24.53
N ALA A 396 2.66 -2.86 -25.40
CA ALA A 396 3.05 -4.21 -25.00
C ALA A 396 4.51 -4.22 -24.54
N VAL A 397 4.81 -4.89 -23.42
CA VAL A 397 6.19 -5.00 -22.93
C VAL A 397 7.00 -5.90 -23.86
N ASP A 398 8.14 -5.38 -24.30
CA ASP A 398 9.14 -6.14 -25.04
C ASP A 398 9.79 -7.18 -24.11
N ASN A 399 9.74 -8.46 -24.50
CA ASN A 399 10.30 -9.56 -23.73
C ASN A 399 11.84 -9.53 -23.66
N GLU A 400 12.50 -8.71 -24.49
CA GLU A 400 13.94 -8.46 -24.45
C GLU A 400 14.30 -7.28 -23.56
N PHE A 401 13.36 -6.39 -23.24
CA PHE A 401 13.64 -5.24 -22.39
C PHE A 401 14.06 -5.65 -20.97
N ARG A 402 15.11 -5.01 -20.46
CA ARG A 402 15.69 -5.28 -19.15
C ARG A 402 15.85 -3.96 -18.39
N PRO A 403 15.01 -3.65 -17.39
CA PRO A 403 15.03 -2.36 -16.72
C PRO A 403 16.36 -2.09 -16.01
N GLN A 404 17.06 -3.15 -15.57
CA GLN A 404 18.39 -3.04 -14.98
C GLN A 404 19.48 -2.50 -15.92
N ASN A 405 19.26 -2.51 -17.24
CA ASN A 405 20.17 -1.90 -18.20
C ASN A 405 20.03 -0.37 -18.21
N TYR A 406 18.95 0.17 -17.64
CA TYR A 406 18.60 1.59 -17.68
C TYR A 406 18.52 2.22 -16.30
N LEU A 407 18.12 1.47 -15.27
CA LEU A 407 17.86 1.95 -13.93
C LEU A 407 18.53 1.05 -12.88
N VAL A 408 19.06 1.65 -11.82
CA VAL A 408 19.59 0.98 -10.63
C VAL A 408 18.85 1.49 -9.40
N PRO A 409 17.96 0.69 -8.78
CA PRO A 409 17.31 1.07 -7.53
C PRO A 409 18.35 1.47 -6.48
N THR A 410 18.22 2.68 -5.96
CA THR A 410 19.20 3.28 -5.04
C THR A 410 18.46 3.89 -3.85
N GLN A 411 18.73 3.39 -2.65
CA GLN A 411 18.13 3.98 -1.45
C GLN A 411 18.64 5.41 -1.26
N ARG A 412 17.72 6.36 -1.05
CA ARG A 412 18.08 7.72 -0.66
C ARG A 412 18.65 7.67 0.77
N LYS A 413 19.83 8.26 0.95
CA LYS A 413 20.51 8.33 2.25
C LYS A 413 20.03 9.52 3.06
#